data_AF-A0AAV4NTB9-F1
#
_entry.id   AF-A0AAV4NTB9-F1
#
_cell.length_a   1.000
_cell.length_b   1.000
_cell.length_c   1.000
_cell.angle_alpha   90.00
_cell.angle_beta   90.00
_cell.angle_gamma   90.00
#
_symmetry.space_group_name_H-M   'P 1'
#
loop_
_entity.id
_entity.type
_entity.pdbx_description
1 polymer ?
#
loop_
_entity_poly.entity_id
_entity_poly.type
_entity_poly.pdbx_seq_one_letter_code
_entity_poly.pdbx_strand_id
1 'polypeptide(L)'
;MEKSKEIKYKKNPFAVKEPYYLPGYTGHCPSYKGVVGTSFGRATHEIMEGLPSPPGRLKPVVFEDQKPKEAEELNIFESRKSEGKFVLAKDIASGYKGHIPRARDVIGLSFNKSCIKSVAEFEKKKQYQEEFLKSADIMKGGG
;
A
#
# COMPACT_ATOMS: atom_id res chain seq x y z
N MET A 1 34.72 8.61 14.41
CA MET A 1 33.54 7.71 14.42
C MET A 1 33.81 6.58 13.45
N GLU A 2 34.23 5.44 13.97
CA GLU A 2 34.65 4.28 13.17
C GLU A 2 33.42 3.51 12.70
N LYS A 3 33.27 3.36 11.37
CA LYS A 3 32.14 2.63 10.77
C LYS A 3 32.32 1.13 11.07
N SER A 4 31.39 0.56 11.84
CA SER A 4 31.28 -0.88 12.06
C SER A 4 31.23 -1.63 10.71
N LYS A 5 32.24 -2.46 10.44
CA LYS A 5 32.26 -3.34 9.27
C LYS A 5 31.17 -4.39 9.44
N GLU A 6 30.19 -4.37 8.54
CA GLU A 6 29.13 -5.37 8.50
C GLU A 6 29.74 -6.74 8.16
N ILE A 7 29.73 -7.66 9.12
CA ILE A 7 30.27 -9.02 8.93
C ILE A 7 29.27 -9.79 8.08
N LYS A 8 29.58 -9.95 6.79
CA LYS A 8 28.79 -10.79 5.87
C LYS A 8 29.18 -12.25 6.06
N TYR A 9 28.34 -13.00 6.78
CA TYR A 9 28.50 -14.44 6.92
C TYR A 9 28.20 -15.15 5.59
N LYS A 10 29.09 -16.07 5.20
CA LYS A 10 28.86 -16.96 4.04
C LYS A 10 27.68 -17.87 4.35
N LYS A 11 26.63 -17.83 3.52
CA LYS A 11 25.46 -18.71 3.68
C LYS A 11 25.91 -20.17 3.60
N ASN A 12 25.46 -20.98 4.56
CA ASN A 12 25.75 -22.41 4.57
C ASN A 12 25.06 -23.07 3.36
N PRO A 13 25.80 -23.72 2.44
CA PRO A 13 25.20 -24.37 1.27
C PRO A 13 24.29 -25.55 1.64
N PHE A 14 24.42 -26.11 2.84
CA PHE A 14 23.58 -27.19 3.35
C PHE A 14 22.37 -26.69 4.15
N ALA A 15 22.18 -25.38 4.30
CA ALA A 15 21.02 -24.83 4.97
C ALA A 15 19.74 -25.16 4.20
N VAL A 16 18.71 -25.56 4.93
CA VAL A 16 17.37 -25.74 4.36
C VAL A 16 16.86 -24.38 3.91
N LYS A 17 16.33 -24.31 2.68
CA LYS A 17 15.74 -23.07 2.15
C LYS A 17 14.43 -22.79 2.88
N GLU A 18 14.17 -21.53 3.19
CA GLU A 18 12.85 -21.12 3.67
C GLU A 18 11.81 -21.30 2.56
N PRO A 19 10.57 -21.70 2.86
CA PRO A 19 9.97 -21.85 4.19
C PRO A 19 10.16 -23.24 4.83
N TYR A 20 10.49 -23.33 6.12
CA TYR A 20 10.46 -24.57 6.93
C TYR A 20 10.14 -24.25 8.41
N TYR A 21 9.81 -25.26 9.22
CA TYR A 21 9.64 -25.10 10.68
C TYR A 21 10.96 -25.31 11.43
N LEU A 22 11.17 -24.53 12.49
CA LEU A 22 12.36 -24.66 13.34
C LEU A 22 12.31 -25.95 14.17
N PRO A 23 13.43 -26.68 14.33
CA PRO A 23 13.51 -27.76 15.30
C PRO A 23 13.03 -27.31 16.69
N GLY A 24 12.16 -28.08 17.33
CA GLY A 24 11.51 -27.70 18.59
C GLY A 24 10.16 -26.97 18.43
N TYR A 25 9.67 -26.78 17.20
CA TYR A 25 8.30 -26.32 16.96
C TYR A 25 7.28 -27.31 17.56
N THR A 26 6.47 -26.83 18.50
CA THR A 26 5.48 -27.63 19.25
C THR A 26 4.06 -27.56 18.66
N GLY A 27 3.85 -26.74 17.62
CA GLY A 27 2.56 -26.60 16.96
C GLY A 27 2.26 -27.73 15.98
N HIS A 28 1.06 -27.71 15.40
CA HIS A 28 0.66 -28.70 14.41
C HIS A 28 1.46 -28.55 13.10
N CYS A 29 2.02 -29.66 12.60
CA CYS A 29 2.61 -29.75 11.28
C CYS A 29 1.83 -30.80 10.46
N PRO A 30 1.11 -30.39 9.39
CA PRO A 30 0.29 -31.30 8.61
C PRO A 30 1.14 -32.36 7.92
N SER A 31 0.65 -33.59 7.81
CA SER A 31 1.31 -34.71 7.11
C SER A 31 2.72 -35.12 7.62
N TYR A 32 3.26 -34.48 8.67
CA TYR A 32 4.59 -34.77 9.22
C TYR A 32 4.71 -36.18 9.82
N LYS A 33 3.63 -36.71 10.40
CA LYS A 33 3.61 -38.02 11.07
C LYS A 33 4.02 -39.19 10.17
N GLY A 34 3.87 -39.06 8.85
CA GLY A 34 4.24 -40.08 7.88
C GLY A 34 5.65 -39.95 7.30
N VAL A 35 6.40 -38.90 7.69
CA VAL A 35 7.73 -38.63 7.14
C VAL A 35 8.80 -39.25 8.03
N VAL A 36 9.65 -40.10 7.44
CA VAL A 36 10.76 -40.78 8.12
C VAL A 36 12.03 -40.64 7.29
N GLY A 37 13.19 -40.54 7.94
CA GLY A 37 14.50 -40.55 7.26
C GLY A 37 14.98 -39.20 6.72
N THR A 38 14.24 -38.11 6.95
CA THR A 38 14.64 -36.74 6.58
C THR A 38 14.79 -35.85 7.82
N SER A 39 15.59 -34.77 7.70
CA SER A 39 15.70 -33.80 8.78
C SER A 39 14.41 -32.99 8.91
N PHE A 40 14.10 -32.55 10.14
CA PHE A 40 12.88 -31.79 10.43
C PHE A 40 12.69 -30.58 9.50
N GLY A 41 13.76 -29.82 9.24
CA GLY A 41 13.71 -28.69 8.32
C GLY A 41 13.34 -29.11 6.89
N ARG A 42 13.93 -30.18 6.36
CA ARG A 42 13.63 -30.66 4.99
C ARG A 42 12.22 -31.21 4.87
N ALA A 43 11.80 -32.04 5.81
CA ALA A 43 10.45 -32.59 5.87
C ALA A 43 9.40 -31.47 5.87
N THR A 44 9.59 -30.48 6.73
CA THR A 44 8.64 -29.37 6.85
C THR A 44 8.72 -28.40 5.68
N HIS A 45 9.86 -28.28 5.02
CA HIS A 45 10.00 -27.53 3.77
C HIS A 45 9.13 -28.12 2.66
N GLU A 46 9.26 -29.43 2.40
CA GLU A 46 8.47 -30.14 1.39
C GLU A 46 6.97 -30.07 1.67
N ILE A 47 6.58 -30.21 2.94
CA ILE A 47 5.18 -30.04 3.38
C ILE A 47 4.70 -28.60 3.10
N MET A 48 5.52 -27.58 3.39
CA MET A 48 5.14 -26.18 3.20
C MET A 48 5.10 -25.75 1.74
N GLU A 49 5.94 -26.31 0.87
CA GLU A 49 5.90 -26.07 -0.58
C GLU A 49 4.58 -26.53 -1.21
N GLY A 50 3.99 -27.61 -0.70
CA GLY A 50 2.70 -28.13 -1.17
C GLY A 50 1.47 -27.35 -0.66
N LEU A 51 1.62 -26.39 0.24
CA LEU A 51 0.50 -25.66 0.83
C LEU A 51 0.22 -24.35 0.08
N PRO A 52 -1.06 -24.01 -0.22
CA PRO A 52 -1.43 -22.77 -0.92
C PRO A 52 -1.04 -21.50 -0.13
N SER A 53 -0.92 -21.64 1.19
CA SER A 53 -0.32 -20.66 2.08
C SER A 53 0.37 -21.40 3.23
N PRO A 54 1.66 -21.18 3.49
CA PRO A 54 2.31 -21.80 4.63
C PRO A 54 1.61 -21.38 5.94
N PRO A 55 1.17 -22.32 6.80
CA PRO A 55 0.43 -22.01 8.01
C PRO A 55 1.29 -21.18 8.97
N GLY A 56 0.77 -20.03 9.39
CA GLY A 56 1.41 -19.16 10.38
C GLY A 56 2.47 -18.19 9.84
N ARG A 57 2.77 -18.22 8.54
CA ARG A 57 3.56 -17.15 7.91
C ARG A 57 2.59 -16.16 7.29
N LEU A 58 2.42 -15.00 7.92
CA LEU A 58 1.81 -13.85 7.26
C LEU A 58 2.59 -13.68 5.95
N LYS A 59 1.93 -13.91 4.80
CA LYS A 59 2.49 -13.45 3.54
C LYS A 59 2.74 -11.96 3.75
N PRO A 60 3.88 -11.39 3.31
CA PRO A 60 3.95 -9.95 3.15
C PRO A 60 2.67 -9.59 2.41
N VAL A 61 1.85 -8.72 3.00
CA VAL A 61 0.75 -8.15 2.25
C VAL A 61 1.45 -7.37 1.16
N VAL A 62 1.62 -8.02 0.01
CA VAL A 62 1.95 -7.34 -1.23
C VAL A 62 0.67 -6.60 -1.50
N PHE A 63 0.59 -5.38 -0.96
CA PHE A 63 -0.34 -4.42 -1.49
C PHE A 63 0.05 -4.35 -2.96
N GLU A 64 -0.75 -4.92 -3.84
CA GLU A 64 -0.68 -4.56 -5.24
C GLU A 64 -0.71 -3.04 -5.23
N ASP A 65 0.40 -2.43 -5.68
CA ASP A 65 0.48 -0.99 -5.81
C ASP A 65 -0.76 -0.59 -6.60
N GLN A 66 -1.76 0.01 -5.94
CA GLN A 66 -2.89 0.68 -6.59
C GLN A 66 -2.36 1.99 -7.19
N LYS A 67 -1.28 1.89 -7.97
CA LYS A 67 -0.47 2.99 -8.50
C LYS A 67 -1.21 3.92 -9.45
N PRO A 68 -2.15 3.46 -10.33
CA PRO A 68 -2.69 4.37 -11.32
C PRO A 68 -3.57 5.46 -10.68
N LYS A 69 -4.39 5.10 -9.69
CA LYS A 69 -5.31 6.06 -9.04
C LYS A 69 -4.59 7.10 -8.21
N GLU A 70 -3.54 6.70 -7.48
CA GLU A 70 -2.78 7.63 -6.63
C GLU A 70 -2.01 8.67 -7.47
N ALA A 71 -1.49 8.28 -8.64
CA ALA A 71 -0.81 9.20 -9.55
C ALA A 71 -1.76 10.24 -10.17
N GLU A 72 -2.96 9.83 -10.56
CA GLU A 72 -3.98 10.75 -11.10
C GLU A 72 -4.45 11.77 -10.06
N GLU A 73 -4.73 11.33 -8.83
CA GLU A 73 -5.14 12.21 -7.73
C GLU A 73 -4.04 13.23 -7.40
N LEU A 74 -2.77 12.82 -7.43
CA LEU A 74 -1.63 13.72 -7.27
C LEU A 74 -1.54 14.75 -8.40
N ASN A 75 -1.73 14.34 -9.65
CA ASN A 75 -1.68 15.27 -10.80
C ASN A 75 -2.78 16.33 -10.70
N ILE A 76 -4.01 15.95 -10.34
CA ILE A 76 -5.13 16.88 -10.15
C ILE A 76 -4.88 17.79 -8.93
N PHE A 77 -4.30 17.24 -7.87
CA PHE A 77 -3.94 18.02 -6.70
C PHE A 77 -2.89 19.09 -7.03
N GLU A 78 -1.86 18.72 -7.80
CA GLU A 78 -0.74 19.57 -8.19
C GLU A 78 -1.10 20.56 -9.30
N SER A 79 -2.07 20.25 -10.18
CA SER A 79 -2.50 21.17 -11.25
C SER A 79 -3.02 22.50 -10.72
N ARG A 80 -3.55 22.52 -9.49
CA ARG A 80 -3.99 23.75 -8.81
C ARG A 80 -2.82 24.70 -8.51
N LYS A 81 -1.59 24.21 -8.37
CA LYS A 81 -0.43 25.01 -7.93
C LYS A 81 -0.14 26.19 -8.87
N SER A 82 -0.62 26.16 -10.11
CA SER A 82 -0.54 27.27 -11.06
C SER A 82 -1.44 28.46 -10.71
N GLU A 83 -2.49 28.26 -9.90
CA GLU A 83 -3.50 29.28 -9.56
C GLU A 83 -3.12 30.17 -8.35
N GLY A 84 -1.95 29.95 -7.71
CA GLY A 84 -1.45 30.83 -6.63
C GLY A 84 -0.74 30.13 -5.47
N LYS A 85 -0.62 30.83 -4.33
CA LYS A 85 -0.02 30.28 -3.09
C LYS A 85 -1.01 29.36 -2.37
N PHE A 86 -0.96 28.07 -2.67
CA PHE A 86 -1.75 27.07 -1.93
C PHE A 86 -1.05 26.62 -0.65
N VAL A 87 -1.76 26.75 0.47
CA VAL A 87 -1.34 26.18 1.76
C VAL A 87 -1.47 24.65 1.77
N LEU A 88 -2.40 24.13 0.96
CA LEU A 88 -2.62 22.69 0.73
C LEU A 88 -1.67 22.19 -0.36
N ALA A 89 -0.42 21.89 0.02
CA ALA A 89 0.59 21.26 -0.84
C ALA A 89 0.79 19.77 -0.48
N LYS A 90 1.57 19.05 -1.30
CA LYS A 90 1.86 17.61 -1.10
C LYS A 90 2.53 17.34 0.25
N ASP A 91 3.38 18.27 0.68
CA ASP A 91 4.12 18.21 1.94
C ASP A 91 3.45 19.05 3.03
N ILE A 92 2.11 19.05 3.08
CA ILE A 92 1.36 19.70 4.14
C ILE A 92 1.73 19.11 5.51
N ALA A 93 1.91 19.97 6.50
CA ALA A 93 2.17 19.52 7.87
C ALA A 93 0.95 18.79 8.44
N SER A 94 1.15 17.62 9.06
CA SER A 94 0.07 16.87 9.73
C SER A 94 -0.62 17.65 10.86
N GLY A 95 0.01 18.72 11.36
CA GLY A 95 -0.58 19.64 12.35
C GLY A 95 -1.43 20.76 11.73
N TYR A 96 -1.67 20.75 10.42
CA TYR A 96 -2.49 21.76 9.77
C TYR A 96 -3.92 21.76 10.33
N LYS A 97 -4.36 22.93 10.81
CA LYS A 97 -5.68 23.13 11.43
C LYS A 97 -6.69 23.83 10.51
N GLY A 98 -6.27 24.24 9.31
CA GLY A 98 -7.16 24.89 8.36
C GLY A 98 -8.15 23.90 7.72
N HIS A 99 -9.07 24.45 6.94
CA HIS A 99 -10.08 23.63 6.25
C HIS A 99 -9.46 22.78 5.14
N ILE A 100 -9.87 21.51 5.06
CA ILE A 100 -9.56 20.59 3.96
C ILE A 100 -10.91 20.13 3.39
N PRO A 101 -11.23 20.44 2.12
CA PRO A 101 -12.50 20.07 1.52
C PRO A 101 -12.63 18.55 1.46
N ARG A 102 -13.82 18.01 1.75
CA ARG A 102 -14.14 16.56 1.73
C ARG A 102 -13.28 15.65 2.62
N ALA A 103 -12.49 16.20 3.54
CA ALA A 103 -11.64 15.41 4.43
C ALA A 103 -12.44 14.46 5.33
N ARG A 104 -13.70 14.78 5.64
CA ARG A 104 -14.58 13.92 6.44
C ARG A 104 -15.02 12.65 5.73
N ASP A 105 -14.97 12.63 4.39
CA ASP A 105 -15.39 11.51 3.58
C ASP A 105 -14.25 10.48 3.39
N VAL A 106 -13.02 10.86 3.72
CA VAL A 106 -11.82 10.04 3.51
C VAL A 106 -11.36 9.42 4.83
N ILE A 107 -11.34 8.09 4.87
CA ILE A 107 -10.93 7.30 6.04
C ILE A 107 -9.88 6.25 5.66
N GLY A 108 -9.12 5.76 6.64
CA GLY A 108 -8.16 4.66 6.47
C GLY A 108 -6.88 5.02 5.72
N LEU A 109 -6.62 6.31 5.46
CA LEU A 109 -5.41 6.81 4.82
C LEU A 109 -4.58 7.66 5.78
N SER A 110 -3.28 7.81 5.50
CA SER A 110 -2.44 8.80 6.18
C SER A 110 -2.96 10.22 5.93
N PHE A 111 -2.62 11.17 6.81
CA PHE A 111 -3.05 12.57 6.69
C PHE A 111 -2.74 13.19 5.31
N ASN A 112 -1.51 13.03 4.81
CA ASN A 112 -1.11 13.59 3.51
C ASN A 112 -1.90 12.96 2.36
N LYS A 113 -2.03 11.62 2.36
CA LYS A 113 -2.84 10.91 1.37
C LYS A 113 -4.31 11.34 1.42
N SER A 114 -4.85 11.56 2.61
CA SER A 114 -6.20 12.09 2.79
C SER A 114 -6.33 13.48 2.19
N CYS A 115 -5.39 14.39 2.46
CA CYS A 115 -5.41 15.75 1.89
C CYS A 115 -5.40 15.74 0.36
N ILE A 116 -4.51 14.92 -0.22
CA ILE A 116 -4.39 14.76 -1.68
C ILE A 116 -5.72 14.28 -2.26
N LYS A 117 -6.24 13.17 -1.72
CA LYS A 117 -7.47 12.55 -2.20
C LYS A 117 -8.68 13.48 -2.07
N SER A 118 -8.88 14.08 -0.89
CA SER A 118 -10.05 14.91 -0.64
C SER A 118 -10.10 16.16 -1.52
N VAL A 119 -8.94 16.77 -1.77
CA VAL A 119 -8.82 17.84 -2.75
C VAL A 119 -9.09 17.35 -4.17
N ALA A 120 -8.47 16.25 -4.59
CA ALA A 120 -8.62 15.76 -5.96
C ALA A 120 -10.10 15.45 -6.25
N GLU A 121 -10.79 14.85 -5.28
CA GLU A 121 -12.24 14.62 -5.32
C GLU A 121 -13.07 15.91 -5.33
N PHE A 122 -12.59 16.99 -4.71
CA PHE A 122 -13.26 18.28 -4.75
C PHE A 122 -13.15 18.92 -6.14
N GLU A 123 -11.96 18.92 -6.74
CA GLU A 123 -11.74 19.47 -8.08
C GLU A 123 -12.52 18.72 -9.16
N LYS A 124 -12.51 17.39 -9.13
CA LYS A 124 -13.33 16.57 -10.04
C LYS A 124 -14.82 16.95 -9.96
N LYS A 125 -15.32 17.18 -8.74
CA LYS A 125 -16.72 17.54 -8.53
C LYS A 125 -17.03 18.97 -9.01
N LYS A 126 -16.11 19.91 -8.81
CA LYS A 126 -16.21 21.28 -9.31
C LYS A 126 -16.28 21.30 -10.84
N GLN A 127 -15.37 20.61 -11.51
CA GLN A 127 -15.35 20.50 -12.99
C GLN A 127 -16.66 19.93 -13.54
N TYR A 128 -17.15 18.83 -12.95
CA TYR A 128 -18.43 18.25 -13.35
C TYR A 128 -19.60 19.23 -13.22
N GLN A 129 -19.64 20.01 -12.13
CA GLN A 129 -20.68 21.03 -11.95
C GLN A 129 -20.57 22.16 -12.97
N GLU A 130 -19.37 22.61 -13.30
CA GLU A 130 -19.16 23.65 -14.32
C GLU A 130 -19.57 23.17 -15.73
N GLU A 131 -19.25 21.93 -16.09
CA GLU A 131 -19.66 21.32 -17.35
C GLU A 131 -21.19 21.14 -17.42
N PHE A 132 -21.80 20.72 -16.32
CA PHE A 132 -23.25 20.62 -16.21
C PHE A 132 -23.94 21.97 -16.42
N LEU A 133 -23.42 23.04 -15.80
CA LEU A 133 -23.96 24.38 -15.96
C LEU A 133 -23.79 24.90 -17.40
N LYS A 134 -22.60 24.73 -18.00
CA LYS A 134 -22.35 25.12 -19.39
C LYS A 134 -23.28 24.42 -20.37
N SER A 135 -23.53 23.12 -20.20
CA SER A 135 -24.46 22.38 -21.06
C SER A 135 -25.92 22.80 -20.86
N ALA A 136 -26.32 23.15 -19.65
CA ALA A 136 -27.65 23.69 -19.36
C ALA A 136 -27.89 25.07 -19.99
N ASP A 137 -26.87 25.93 -20.02
CA ASP A 137 -26.95 27.25 -20.64
C ASP A 137 -27.06 27.18 -22.17
N ILE A 138 -26.33 26.25 -22.81
CA ILE A 138 -26.42 26.01 -24.26
C ILE A 138 -27.84 25.62 -24.68
N MET A 139 -28.54 24.80 -23.88
CA MET A 139 -29.91 24.40 -24.17
C MET A 139 -30.93 25.55 -24.03
N LYS A 140 -30.61 26.61 -23.28
CA LYS A 140 -31.50 27.76 -23.08
C LYS A 140 -31.27 28.90 -24.07
N GLY A 141 -30.11 28.96 -24.73
CA GLY A 141 -29.73 30.04 -25.65
C GLY A 141 -30.13 29.86 -27.12
N GLY A 142 -30.87 28.81 -27.48
CA GLY A 142 -31.27 28.49 -28.85
C GLY A 142 -32.69 28.90 -29.25
N GLY A 143 -33.17 30.05 -28.78
CA GLY A 143 -34.51 30.60 -29.08
C GLY A 143 -34.45 31.91 -29.86
#